data_AF-A0A9C7SDC9-F1
#
_entry.id   AF-A0A9C7SDC9-F1
#
_cell.length_a   1.000
_cell.length_b   1.000
_cell.length_c   1.000
_cell.angle_alpha   90.00
_cell.angle_beta   90.00
_cell.angle_gamma   90.00
#
_symmetry.space_group_name_H-M   'P 1'
#
loop_
_entity.id
_entity.type
_entity.pdbx_description
1 polymer ?
#
loop_
_entity_poly.entity_id
_entity_poly.type
_entity_poly.pdbx_seq_one_letter_code
_entity_poly.pdbx_strand_id
1 'polypeptide(L)' 'MKITLSRGALLKPLTYVSSVVEKRQTLPILSNVLLQSDGKDRLSLT' A
#
# COMPACT_ATOMS: atom_id res chain seq x y z
N MET A 1 -9.50 10.45 -1.98
CA MET A 1 -8.25 10.56 -2.78
C MET A 1 -8.55 10.26 -4.24
N LYS A 2 -7.93 10.99 -5.18
CA LYS A 2 -7.95 10.68 -6.61
C LYS A 2 -6.52 10.71 -7.11
N ILE A 3 -5.95 9.54 -7.42
CA ILE A 3 -4.57 9.39 -7.89
C ILE A 3 -4.60 8.69 -9.24
N THR A 4 -3.75 9.12 -10.17
CA THR A 4 -3.52 8.45 -11.44
C THR A 4 -2.05 8.08 -11.52
N LEU A 5 -1.75 6.79 -11.68
CA LEU A 5 -0.40 6.26 -11.78
C LEU A 5 -0.39 5.03 -12.68
N SER A 6 0.78 4.64 -13.18
CA SER A 6 0.91 3.43 -13.99
C SER A 6 0.88 2.17 -13.12
N ARG A 7 0.29 1.09 -13.63
CA ARG A 7 0.23 -0.21 -12.90
C ARG A 7 1.61 -0.68 -12.45
N GLY A 8 2.63 -0.52 -13.29
CA GLY A 8 4.01 -0.91 -12.98
C GLY A 8 4.59 -0.18 -11.78
N ALA A 9 4.25 1.10 -11.61
CA ALA A 9 4.70 1.89 -10.47
C ALA A 9 4.10 1.41 -9.13
N LEU A 10 2.89 0.83 -9.15
CA LEU A 10 2.22 0.33 -7.94
C LEU A 10 2.62 -1.10 -7.56
N LEU A 11 2.85 -1.96 -8.55
CA LEU A 11 3.07 -3.39 -8.29
C LEU A 11 4.28 -3.69 -7.42
N LYS A 12 5.40 -3.01 -7.66
CA LYS A 12 6.65 -3.24 -6.93
C LYS A 12 6.51 -2.92 -5.43
N PRO A 13 6.07 -1.71 -5.02
CA PRO A 13 5.88 -1.41 -3.60
C PRO A 13 4.76 -2.25 -2.98
N LEU A 14 3.67 -2.53 -3.70
CA LEU A 14 2.57 -3.36 -3.18
C LEU A 14 3.02 -4.79 -2.85
N THR A 15 3.87 -5.39 -3.70
CA THR A 15 4.44 -6.72 -3.47
C THR A 15 5.32 -6.72 -2.22
N TYR A 16 6.11 -5.66 -2.03
CA TYR A 16 6.99 -5.51 -0.86
C TYR A 16 6.21 -5.45 0.45
N VAL A 17 5.19 -4.58 0.55
CA VAL A 17 4.38 -4.45 1.78
C VAL A 17 3.49 -5.66 2.02
N SER A 18 3.01 -6.33 0.96
CA SER A 18 2.18 -7.55 1.12
C SER A 18 2.95 -8.71 1.77
N SER A 19 4.28 -8.70 1.72
CA SER A 19 5.12 -9.74 2.33
C SER A 19 5.20 -9.65 3.87
N VAL A 20 4.95 -8.46 4.42
CA VAL A 20 5.03 -8.19 5.87
C VAL A 20 3.66 -8.21 6.57
N VAL A 21 2.58 -8.37 5.80
CA VAL A 21 1.21 -8.47 6.30
C VAL A 21 0.96 -9.83 6.96
N GLU A 22 0.35 -9.84 8.14
CA GLU A 22 -0.03 -11.08 8.83
C GLU A 22 -1.06 -11.87 8.02
N LYS A 23 -0.75 -13.15 7.76
CA LYS A 23 -1.64 -14.08 7.04
C LYS A 23 -2.79 -14.61 7.90
N ARG A 24 -2.65 -14.57 9.23
CA ARG A 24 -3.64 -15.09 10.18
C ARG A 24 -4.18 -13.93 11.02
N GLN A 25 -5.33 -13.43 10.61
CA GLN A 25 -5.99 -12.24 11.14
C GLN A 25 -6.45 -12.43 12.60
N THR A 26 -5.55 -12.25 13.56
CA THR A 26 -5.94 -12.05 14.96
C THR A 26 -6.34 -10.59 15.21
N LEU A 27 -5.76 -9.66 14.45
CA LEU A 27 -6.10 -8.24 14.40
C LEU A 27 -6.38 -7.80 12.95
N PRO A 28 -7.66 -7.66 12.53
CA PRO A 28 -8.03 -7.40 11.14
C PRO A 28 -7.41 -6.13 10.53
N ILE A 29 -7.08 -5.12 11.35
CA ILE A 29 -6.44 -3.88 10.88
C ILE A 29 -5.04 -4.11 10.32
N LEU A 30 -4.31 -5.13 10.79
CA LEU A 30 -2.96 -5.47 10.33
C LEU A 30 -2.94 -6.14 8.95
N SER A 31 -4.10 -6.47 8.39
CA SER A 31 -4.22 -6.95 7.01
C SER A 31 -4.40 -5.85 5.97
N ASN A 32 -4.52 -4.60 6.42
CA ASN A 32 -4.66 -3.46 5.54
C ASN A 32 -3.32 -2.80 5.30
N VAL A 33 -3.15 -2.21 4.12
CA VAL A 33 -2.03 -1.33 3.80
C VAL A 33 -2.52 0.10 3.92
N LEU A 34 -1.75 0.94 4.60
CA LEU A 34 -2.01 2.36 4.70
C LEU A 34 -1.51 3.06 3.43
N LEU A 35 -2.43 3.72 2.73
CA LEU A 35 -2.12 4.55 1.57
C LEU A 35 -2.11 6.01 1.98
N GLN A 36 -0.97 6.68 1.79
CA GLN A 36 -0.80 8.10 2.07
C GLN A 36 -0.31 8.84 0.83
N SER A 37 -1.09 9.81 0.35
CA SER A 37 -0.62 10.76 -0.67
C SER A 37 -0.10 12.03 -0.01
N ASP A 38 1.15 12.36 -0.29
CA ASP A 38 1.79 13.60 0.15
C ASP A 38 1.96 14.52 -1.07
N GLY A 39 1.07 15.51 -1.19
CA GLY A 39 0.97 16.35 -2.38
C GLY A 39 0.54 15.61 -3.66
N LYS A 40 0.96 16.09 -4.83
CA LYS A 40 0.56 15.55 -6.14
C LYS A 40 1.41 14.36 -6.61
N ASP A 41 2.65 14.24 -6.14
CA ASP A 41 3.66 13.41 -6.83
C ASP A 41 4.13 12.21 -6.01
N ARG A 42 3.74 12.08 -4.74
CA ARG A 42 4.21 11.00 -3.87
C ARG A 42 3.06 10.21 -3.24
N LEU A 43 3.11 8.90 -3.45
CA LEU A 43 2.26 7.92 -2.78
C LEU A 43 3.14 6.99 -1.93
N SER A 44 2.85 6.93 -0.63
CA SER A 44 3.51 6.06 0.34
C SER A 44 2.57 4.89 0.71
N LEU A 45 3.16 3.71 0.88
CA LEU A 45 2.51 2.49 1.33
C LEU A 45 3.19 2.03 2.62
N THR A 46 2.41 1.81 3.68
CA THR A 46 2.89 1.27 4.96
C THR A 46 2.07 0.04 5.34
#